data_AF-A0A813JB39-F1
#
_entry.id   AF-A0A813JB39-F1
#
_cell.length_a   1.000
_cell.length_b   1.000
_cell.length_c   1.000
_cell.angle_alpha   90.00
_cell.angle_beta   90.00
_cell.angle_gamma   90.00
#
_symmetry.space_group_name_H-M   'P 1'
#
loop_
_entity.id
_entity.type
_entity.pdbx_description
1 polymer ?
#
loop_
_entity_poly.entity_id
_entity_poly.type
_entity_poly.pdbx_seq_one_letter_code
_entity_poly.pdbx_strand_id
1 'polypeptide(L)'
;MTSGSQMSAEEEEALRQMQEESGAHLPDRRSEGDPEWMANGAQIELFGLQAAKALNGQRAEIIGFDDEVRRYRVRLHDDGAVKVVAKKNLRLLPPPQPQAETAVQAYGNGASDSRGSLQLGPQSRPAPPTRDVVGRTTQRVEQEIAVMVQRCQARARGGAAEADTDICDAFLRINTSVEIFEEVLKMYQTENGNDEDRSKAWLTQFPRDRSLAPDCIGMYLTWMVYIVHEIADVVRYFAHQSRSAWQQDEWNLTQHSIRKHGLLGTLKNEAFEAPTVALIAAVASFVIAARVPDCKLQQLAKTWLILVGKPVPLWNPFNPFGPGISVHIVRNVVAISGLRIFSAPCQVGLARFAAMLGLRLPQGLQKFVGDFIASIGAAIFSAPLNQLYNFVVTSPETFSEAGVQLKAGVCYLGGIYFTRSLDGAI
;
A
#
# COMPACT_ATOMS: atom_id res chain seq x y z
N MET A 1 -44.58 4.80 45.28
CA MET A 1 -43.44 4.95 46.21
C MET A 1 -42.48 3.81 45.91
N THR A 2 -41.58 4.01 44.95
CA THR A 2 -40.53 3.04 44.62
C THR A 2 -39.38 3.26 45.59
N SER A 3 -39.21 2.31 46.51
CA SER A 3 -38.10 2.25 47.44
C SER A 3 -36.81 2.05 46.65
N GLY A 4 -36.05 3.13 46.45
CA GLY A 4 -34.71 3.06 45.86
C GLY A 4 -33.78 2.40 46.87
N SER A 5 -33.40 1.16 46.60
CA SER A 5 -32.40 0.44 47.39
C SER A 5 -31.07 1.19 47.27
N GLN A 6 -30.62 1.80 48.37
CA GLN A 6 -29.30 2.41 48.44
C GLN A 6 -28.27 1.28 48.46
N MET A 7 -27.50 1.17 47.37
CA MET A 7 -26.34 0.30 47.27
C MET A 7 -25.33 0.72 48.34
N SER A 8 -24.83 -0.23 49.12
CA SER A 8 -23.92 0.08 50.23
C SER A 8 -22.57 0.57 49.68
N ALA A 9 -21.88 1.44 50.43
CA ALA A 9 -20.55 1.95 50.04
C ALA A 9 -19.54 0.79 49.82
N GLU A 10 -19.72 -0.32 50.53
CA GLU A 10 -18.89 -1.53 50.38
C GLU A 10 -19.13 -2.24 49.05
N GLU A 11 -20.38 -2.29 48.55
CA GLU A 11 -20.67 -2.82 47.22
C GLU A 11 -20.09 -1.95 46.11
N GLU A 12 -20.10 -0.63 46.28
CA GLU A 12 -19.50 0.29 45.31
C GLU A 12 -17.96 0.15 45.27
N GLU A 13 -17.31 -0.07 46.41
CA GLU A 13 -15.87 -0.30 46.50
C GLU A 13 -15.48 -1.69 45.95
N ALA A 14 -16.27 -2.73 46.22
CA ALA A 14 -16.06 -4.06 45.66
C ALA A 14 -16.24 -4.07 44.13
N LEU A 15 -17.22 -3.34 43.59
CA LEU A 15 -17.39 -3.19 42.14
C LEU A 15 -16.21 -2.47 41.48
N ARG A 16 -15.63 -1.46 42.16
CA ARG A 16 -14.41 -0.79 41.69
C ARG A 16 -13.21 -1.75 41.67
N GLN A 17 -13.00 -2.51 42.74
CA GLN A 17 -11.92 -3.51 42.79
C GLN A 17 -12.09 -4.58 41.72
N MET A 18 -13.31 -5.10 41.52
CA MET A 18 -13.56 -6.08 40.44
C MET A 18 -13.34 -5.50 39.04
N GLN A 19 -13.64 -4.22 38.80
CA GLN A 19 -13.36 -3.56 37.52
C GLN A 19 -11.86 -3.31 37.30
N GLU A 20 -11.10 -3.03 38.37
CA GLU A 20 -9.64 -2.90 38.32
C GLU A 20 -8.94 -4.24 38.06
N GLU A 21 -9.35 -5.30 38.74
CA GLU A 21 -8.80 -6.65 38.55
C GLU A 21 -9.16 -7.25 37.19
N SER A 22 -10.41 -7.07 36.74
CA SER A 22 -10.85 -7.55 35.43
C SER A 22 -10.19 -6.80 34.26
N GLY A 23 -9.65 -5.60 34.49
CA GLY A 23 -8.95 -4.81 33.49
C GLY A 23 -7.49 -5.20 33.28
N ALA A 24 -6.91 -6.03 34.16
CA ALA A 24 -5.46 -6.27 34.22
C ALA A 24 -4.92 -7.25 33.16
N HIS A 25 -5.78 -7.99 32.44
CA HIS A 25 -5.29 -9.05 31.55
C HIS A 25 -6.10 -9.25 30.27
N LEU A 26 -6.46 -8.17 29.57
CA LEU A 26 -6.85 -8.31 28.16
C LEU A 26 -5.58 -8.61 27.34
N PRO A 27 -5.62 -9.59 26.41
CA PRO A 27 -4.48 -9.90 25.56
C PRO A 27 -4.18 -8.66 24.72
N ASP A 28 -2.99 -8.12 24.90
CA ASP A 28 -2.49 -6.97 24.16
C ASP A 28 -2.33 -7.34 22.67
N ARG A 29 -3.31 -6.99 21.83
CA ARG A 29 -3.27 -7.30 20.39
C ARG A 29 -2.52 -6.24 19.57
N ARG A 30 -1.74 -5.36 20.22
CA ARG A 30 -0.84 -4.45 19.53
C ARG A 30 0.16 -5.27 18.70
N SER A 31 0.23 -5.00 17.40
CA SER A 31 1.28 -5.57 16.55
C SER A 31 2.63 -4.99 16.96
N GLU A 32 3.59 -5.82 17.36
CA GLU A 32 4.99 -5.48 17.71
C GLU A 32 5.78 -4.70 16.62
N GLY A 33 5.12 -4.29 15.51
CA GLY A 33 5.71 -3.57 14.40
C GLY A 33 5.16 -2.17 14.12
N ASP A 34 4.25 -1.60 14.93
CA ASP A 34 3.89 -0.18 14.79
C ASP A 34 5.03 0.68 15.38
N PRO A 35 5.82 1.42 14.57
CA PRO A 35 6.97 2.19 15.06
C PRO A 35 6.59 3.29 16.05
N GLU A 36 5.31 3.65 16.14
CA GLU A 36 4.80 4.66 17.04
C GLU A 36 4.04 4.08 18.24
N TRP A 37 4.19 2.79 18.54
CA TRP A 37 3.58 2.19 19.73
C TRP A 37 4.18 2.78 21.02
N MET A 38 3.35 2.93 22.07
CA MET A 38 3.81 3.35 23.39
C MET A 38 3.69 2.19 24.38
N ALA A 39 4.80 1.88 25.07
CA ALA A 39 4.87 0.76 26.00
C ALA A 39 4.06 1.02 27.29
N ASN A 40 3.57 -0.05 27.90
CA ASN A 40 3.03 0.04 29.27
C ASN A 40 4.16 0.46 30.22
N GLY A 41 3.85 1.31 31.20
CA GLY A 41 4.82 1.96 32.08
C GLY A 41 5.42 3.25 31.52
N ALA A 42 5.18 3.57 30.24
CA ALA A 42 5.67 4.82 29.67
C ALA A 42 5.01 6.03 30.34
N GLN A 43 5.84 6.98 30.73
CA GLN A 43 5.41 8.26 31.29
C GLN A 43 5.00 9.19 30.16
N ILE A 44 3.83 9.81 30.30
CA ILE A 44 3.22 10.66 29.29
C ILE A 44 2.67 11.96 29.89
N GLU A 45 2.45 12.94 29.05
CA GLU A 45 1.68 14.14 29.30
C GLU A 45 0.44 14.15 28.41
N LEU A 46 -0.72 14.42 29.00
CA LEU A 46 -1.96 14.58 28.24
C LEU A 46 -2.00 15.96 27.58
N PHE A 47 -2.33 16.03 26.29
CA PHE A 47 -2.45 17.30 25.58
C PHE A 47 -3.55 17.27 24.50
N GLY A 48 -4.02 18.44 24.08
CA GLY A 48 -4.96 18.56 22.96
C GLY A 48 -6.38 18.02 23.21
N LEU A 49 -6.73 17.63 24.45
CA LEU A 49 -8.08 17.18 24.80
C LEU A 49 -9.07 18.35 24.70
N GLN A 50 -10.07 18.21 23.82
CA GLN A 50 -11.10 19.24 23.63
C GLN A 50 -12.24 19.13 24.65
N ALA A 51 -12.65 17.90 24.98
CA ALA A 51 -13.77 17.65 25.89
C ALA A 51 -13.36 17.78 27.37
N ALA A 52 -12.11 17.48 27.70
CA ALA A 52 -11.58 17.44 29.06
C ALA A 52 -10.33 18.34 29.17
N LYS A 53 -10.49 19.64 28.91
CA LYS A 53 -9.37 20.59 28.86
C LYS A 53 -8.56 20.68 30.16
N ALA A 54 -9.19 20.42 31.30
CA ALA A 54 -8.55 20.42 32.62
C ALA A 54 -7.49 19.32 32.78
N LEU A 55 -7.55 18.25 31.97
CA LEU A 55 -6.55 17.18 32.00
C LEU A 55 -5.31 17.49 31.15
N ASN A 56 -5.37 18.52 30.30
CA ASN A 56 -4.20 18.90 29.50
C ASN A 56 -3.08 19.44 30.41
N GLY A 57 -1.87 18.91 30.23
CA GLY A 57 -0.71 19.22 31.07
C GLY A 57 -0.51 18.25 32.24
N GLN A 58 -1.49 17.39 32.55
CA GLN A 58 -1.34 16.39 33.59
C GLN A 58 -0.44 15.24 33.14
N ARG A 59 0.35 14.71 34.08
CA ARG A 59 1.19 13.53 33.88
C ARG A 59 0.39 12.27 34.11
N ALA A 60 0.66 11.26 33.28
CA ALA A 60 0.05 9.96 33.40
C ALA A 60 1.03 8.83 33.04
N GLU A 61 0.65 7.61 33.36
CA GLU A 61 1.37 6.39 32.98
C GLU A 61 0.46 5.51 32.12
N ILE A 62 1.00 4.95 31.04
CA ILE A 62 0.25 4.00 30.21
C ILE A 62 0.15 2.66 30.95
N ILE A 63 -1.07 2.24 31.27
CA ILE A 63 -1.31 0.93 31.91
C ILE A 63 -1.75 -0.15 30.93
N GLY A 64 -2.24 0.25 29.75
CA GLY A 64 -2.67 -0.71 28.73
C GLY A 64 -3.24 -0.04 27.47
N PHE A 65 -3.68 -0.87 26.54
CA PHE A 65 -4.36 -0.44 25.33
C PHE A 65 -5.72 -1.13 25.25
N ASP A 66 -6.74 -0.36 24.91
CA ASP A 66 -8.10 -0.84 24.71
C ASP A 66 -8.33 -1.09 23.22
N ASP A 67 -8.30 -2.36 22.83
CA ASP A 67 -8.42 -2.79 21.42
C ASP A 67 -9.78 -2.48 20.81
N GLU A 68 -10.85 -2.48 21.62
CA GLU A 68 -12.22 -2.26 21.13
C GLU A 68 -12.40 -0.82 20.64
N VAL A 69 -11.93 0.14 21.44
CA VAL A 69 -12.04 1.58 21.12
C VAL A 69 -10.78 2.15 20.47
N ARG A 70 -9.71 1.35 20.33
CA ARG A 70 -8.39 1.74 19.81
C ARG A 70 -7.81 2.96 20.53
N ARG A 71 -7.80 2.93 21.86
CA ARG A 71 -7.32 4.03 22.72
C ARG A 71 -6.47 3.49 23.88
N TYR A 72 -5.57 4.32 24.39
CA TYR A 72 -4.72 3.95 25.51
C TYR A 72 -5.46 4.14 26.83
N ARG A 73 -5.30 3.17 27.73
CA ARG A 73 -5.69 3.30 29.14
C ARG A 73 -4.50 3.91 29.87
N VAL A 74 -4.72 5.07 30.49
CA VAL A 74 -3.69 5.86 31.17
C VAL A 74 -4.12 6.11 32.61
N ARG A 75 -3.22 5.94 33.57
CA ARG A 75 -3.41 6.25 34.98
C ARG A 75 -2.82 7.63 35.27
N LEU A 76 -3.64 8.56 35.71
CA LEU A 76 -3.20 9.91 36.10
C LEU A 76 -2.38 9.85 37.39
N HIS A 77 -1.30 10.63 37.50
CA HIS A 77 -0.45 10.65 38.70
C HIS A 77 -1.09 11.40 39.88
N ASP A 78 -1.92 12.42 39.60
CA ASP A 78 -2.46 13.29 40.64
C ASP A 78 -3.53 12.60 41.50
N ASP A 79 -4.43 11.83 40.88
CA ASP A 79 -5.59 11.21 41.53
C ASP A 79 -5.65 9.68 41.36
N GLY A 80 -4.73 9.09 40.61
CA GLY A 80 -4.73 7.65 40.30
C GLY A 80 -5.83 7.20 39.33
N ALA A 81 -6.65 8.12 38.81
CA ALA A 81 -7.79 7.74 37.99
C ALA A 81 -7.36 7.20 36.62
N VAL A 82 -8.03 6.14 36.17
CA VAL A 82 -7.81 5.56 34.85
C VAL A 82 -8.69 6.25 33.80
N LYS A 83 -8.09 6.70 32.70
CA LYS A 83 -8.77 7.33 31.56
C LYS A 83 -8.41 6.63 30.26
N VAL A 84 -9.35 6.69 29.31
CA VAL A 84 -9.17 6.12 27.96
C VAL A 84 -8.95 7.24 26.95
N VAL A 85 -7.73 7.36 26.44
CA VAL A 85 -7.27 8.52 25.67
C VAL A 85 -6.72 8.11 24.30
N ALA A 86 -7.05 8.88 23.26
CA ALA A 86 -6.54 8.65 21.92
C ALA A 86 -5.04 9.02 21.82
N LYS A 87 -4.27 8.24 21.05
CA LYS A 87 -2.82 8.40 20.84
C LYS A 87 -2.38 9.83 20.55
N LYS A 88 -3.10 10.54 19.68
CA LYS A 88 -2.80 11.93 19.26
C LYS A 88 -2.84 12.96 20.41
N ASN A 89 -3.39 12.57 21.55
CA ASN A 89 -3.50 13.41 22.75
C ASN A 89 -2.48 13.01 23.83
N LEU A 90 -1.49 12.17 23.49
CA LEU A 90 -0.45 11.68 24.40
C LEU A 90 0.92 12.14 23.92
N ARG A 91 1.69 12.79 24.79
CA ARG A 91 3.07 13.15 24.52
C ARG A 91 3.97 12.33 25.43
N LEU A 92 4.89 11.56 24.87
CA LEU A 92 5.86 10.78 25.63
C LEU A 92 6.78 11.73 26.42
N LEU A 93 6.89 11.53 27.73
CA LEU A 93 7.87 12.23 28.54
C LEU A 93 9.17 11.41 28.55
N PRO A 94 10.34 12.05 28.50
CA PRO A 94 11.60 11.35 28.68
C PRO A 94 11.60 10.66 30.05
N PRO A 95 12.18 9.43 30.16
CA PRO A 95 12.28 8.75 31.44
C PRO A 95 12.98 9.69 32.43
N PRO A 96 12.53 9.75 33.70
CA PRO A 96 13.17 10.58 34.70
C PRO A 96 14.64 10.18 34.73
N GLN A 97 15.51 11.09 34.32
CA GLN A 97 16.94 10.87 34.44
C GLN A 97 17.19 10.57 35.92
N PRO A 98 17.88 9.46 36.25
CA PRO A 98 18.27 9.19 37.62
C PRO A 98 18.91 10.47 38.13
N GLN A 99 18.26 11.13 39.09
CA GLN A 99 18.85 12.30 39.72
C GLN A 99 20.14 11.76 40.32
N ALA A 100 21.27 12.08 39.70
CA ALA A 100 22.56 11.73 40.23
C ALA A 100 22.59 12.29 41.65
N GLU A 101 22.53 11.40 42.63
CA GLU A 101 22.60 11.74 44.04
C GLU A 101 23.74 12.73 44.20
N THR A 102 23.37 13.92 44.65
CA THR A 102 24.24 15.09 44.66
C THR A 102 25.25 14.90 45.79
N ALA A 103 26.30 14.15 45.50
CA ALA A 103 27.53 14.22 46.24
C ALA A 103 28.34 15.41 45.70
N VAL A 104 28.56 16.39 46.59
CA VAL A 104 29.77 17.22 46.69
C VAL A 104 29.73 18.66 46.12
N GLN A 105 29.80 19.57 47.10
CA GLN A 105 30.57 20.83 47.19
C GLN A 105 30.33 21.99 46.22
N ALA A 106 30.13 23.13 46.90
CA ALA A 106 30.33 24.49 46.48
C ALA A 106 31.65 24.73 45.71
N TYR A 107 31.52 25.38 44.55
CA TYR A 107 32.29 26.50 43.99
C TYR A 107 31.64 26.72 42.62
N GLY A 108 31.01 27.83 42.28
CA GLY A 108 31.50 29.20 42.26
C GLY A 108 30.87 29.86 41.03
N ASN A 109 30.51 31.14 41.17
CA ASN A 109 29.73 31.95 40.25
C ASN A 109 30.28 32.03 38.80
N GLY A 110 29.36 32.14 37.84
CA GLY A 110 29.65 32.59 36.48
C GLY A 110 28.36 32.79 35.68
N ALA A 111 27.87 34.02 35.63
CA ALA A 111 26.72 34.45 34.85
C ALA A 111 27.00 34.35 33.34
N SER A 112 26.05 33.83 32.57
CA SER A 112 25.94 34.13 31.13
C SER A 112 24.53 33.86 30.62
N ASP A 113 24.00 34.87 29.92
CA ASP A 113 22.82 34.88 29.08
C ASP A 113 22.71 33.66 28.16
N SER A 114 21.50 33.11 28.00
CA SER A 114 21.17 32.24 26.87
C SER A 114 19.70 32.39 26.43
N ARG A 115 19.53 32.98 25.24
CA ARG A 115 18.34 32.79 24.40
C ARG A 115 18.34 31.35 23.89
N GLY A 116 17.38 30.55 24.35
CA GLY A 116 17.26 29.13 24.02
C GLY A 116 16.94 28.88 22.54
N SER A 117 17.96 28.44 21.80
CA SER A 117 17.77 27.69 20.55
C SER A 117 17.45 26.23 20.91
N LEU A 118 16.38 25.69 20.33
CA LEU A 118 16.07 24.26 20.39
C LEU A 118 17.18 23.49 19.64
N GLN A 119 18.23 23.08 20.36
CA GLN A 119 19.15 22.05 19.89
C GLN A 119 18.42 20.71 19.97
N LEU A 120 17.96 20.21 18.81
CA LEU A 120 17.68 18.79 18.64
C LEU A 120 19.01 18.06 18.91
N GLY A 121 19.14 17.49 20.11
CA GLY A 121 20.27 16.65 20.44
C GLY A 121 20.44 15.56 19.38
N PRO A 122 21.66 15.08 19.13
CA PRO A 122 21.90 14.04 18.14
C PRO A 122 20.97 12.86 18.44
N GLN A 123 20.00 12.60 17.56
CA GLN A 123 19.17 11.40 17.66
C GLN A 123 20.13 10.22 17.65
N SER A 124 20.09 9.43 18.73
CA SER A 124 20.84 8.19 18.81
C SER A 124 20.44 7.36 17.61
N ARG A 125 21.37 7.19 16.66
CA ARG A 125 21.17 6.36 15.48
C ARG A 125 20.73 4.98 16.00
N PRO A 126 19.60 4.42 15.52
CA PRO A 126 19.17 3.10 15.96
C PRO A 126 20.32 2.11 15.75
N ALA A 127 20.54 1.25 16.75
CA ALA A 127 21.61 0.26 16.67
C ALA A 127 21.42 -0.57 15.40
N PRO A 128 22.49 -0.83 14.64
CA PRO A 128 22.40 -1.61 13.41
C PRO A 128 21.81 -2.99 13.71
N PRO A 129 20.96 -3.54 12.82
CA PRO A 129 20.35 -4.84 13.04
C PRO A 129 21.42 -5.90 13.21
N THR A 130 21.23 -6.80 14.19
CA THR A 130 22.14 -7.92 14.42
C THR A 130 21.81 -9.08 13.47
N ARG A 131 22.74 -10.03 13.35
CA ARG A 131 22.53 -11.26 12.57
C ARG A 131 21.26 -12.01 12.97
N ASP A 132 20.94 -12.01 14.26
CA ASP A 132 19.74 -12.67 14.80
C ASP A 132 18.45 -11.96 14.36
N VAL A 133 18.49 -10.64 14.16
CA VAL A 133 17.35 -9.89 13.60
C VAL A 133 17.12 -10.32 12.16
N VAL A 134 18.17 -10.41 11.34
CA VAL A 134 18.04 -10.90 9.95
C VAL A 134 17.48 -12.33 9.94
N GLY A 135 17.97 -13.21 10.81
CA GLY A 135 17.52 -14.60 10.92
C GLY A 135 16.03 -14.71 11.27
N ARG A 136 15.55 -13.90 12.22
CA ARG A 136 14.13 -13.84 12.58
C ARG A 136 13.25 -13.36 11.43
N THR A 137 13.70 -12.34 10.68
CA THR A 137 12.93 -11.86 9.51
C THR A 137 12.85 -12.91 8.40
N THR A 138 13.92 -13.68 8.17
CA THR A 138 13.90 -14.81 7.25
C THR A 138 12.92 -15.89 7.69
N GLN A 139 13.00 -16.32 8.95
CA GLN A 139 12.10 -17.34 9.50
C GLN A 139 10.62 -16.90 9.38
N ARG A 140 10.34 -15.62 9.56
CA ARG A 140 8.99 -15.07 9.37
C ARG A 140 8.49 -15.21 7.93
N VAL A 141 9.33 -14.89 6.94
CA VAL A 141 8.99 -15.07 5.51
C VAL A 141 8.69 -16.54 5.22
N GLU A 142 9.52 -17.46 5.71
CA GLU A 142 9.31 -18.90 5.54
C GLU A 142 8.00 -19.38 6.18
N GLN A 143 7.68 -18.90 7.38
CA GLN A 143 6.45 -19.24 8.08
C GLN A 143 5.21 -18.77 7.33
N GLU A 144 5.19 -17.54 6.82
CA GLU A 144 4.06 -17.00 6.06
C GLU A 144 3.88 -17.73 4.71
N ILE A 145 4.98 -18.12 4.05
CA ILE A 145 4.94 -18.98 2.86
C ILE A 145 4.33 -20.34 3.19
N ALA A 146 4.72 -20.97 4.30
CA ALA A 146 4.16 -22.25 4.72
C ALA A 146 2.65 -22.16 4.98
N VAL A 147 2.19 -21.08 5.62
CA VAL A 147 0.76 -20.80 5.85
C VAL A 147 0.01 -20.66 4.51
N MET A 148 0.58 -19.93 3.54
CA MET A 148 -0.01 -19.81 2.20
C MET A 148 -0.15 -21.17 1.51
N VAL A 149 0.91 -21.99 1.53
CA VAL A 149 0.89 -23.33 0.92
C VAL A 149 -0.18 -24.20 1.57
N GLN A 150 -0.27 -24.20 2.91
CA GLN A 150 -1.29 -24.94 3.64
C GLN A 150 -2.72 -24.52 3.25
N ARG A 151 -2.95 -23.21 3.07
CA ARG A 151 -4.25 -22.66 2.65
C ARG A 151 -4.60 -23.06 1.21
N CYS A 152 -3.65 -22.99 0.29
CA CYS A 152 -3.83 -23.47 -1.08
C CYS A 152 -4.17 -24.96 -1.12
N GLN A 153 -3.49 -25.78 -0.32
CA GLN A 153 -3.77 -27.22 -0.21
C GLN A 153 -5.13 -27.52 0.44
N ALA A 154 -5.55 -26.74 1.44
CA ALA A 154 -6.88 -26.87 2.04
C ALA A 154 -7.98 -26.56 1.01
N ARG A 155 -7.80 -25.51 0.21
CA ARG A 155 -8.72 -25.14 -0.87
C ARG A 155 -8.77 -26.20 -1.98
N ALA A 156 -7.61 -26.76 -2.37
CA ALA A 156 -7.52 -27.84 -3.35
C ALA A 156 -8.36 -29.07 -2.95
N ARG A 157 -8.52 -29.31 -1.65
CA ARG A 157 -9.33 -30.41 -1.09
C ARG A 157 -10.83 -30.11 -0.98
N GLY A 158 -11.31 -28.99 -1.52
CA GLY A 158 -12.73 -28.63 -1.52
C GLY A 158 -13.23 -27.86 -0.28
N GLY A 159 -12.32 -27.38 0.57
CA GLY A 159 -12.67 -26.52 1.71
C GLY A 159 -13.00 -25.09 1.28
N ALA A 160 -14.18 -24.87 0.67
CA ALA A 160 -14.54 -23.58 0.08
C ALA A 160 -15.01 -22.50 1.09
N ALA A 161 -15.53 -22.90 2.26
CA ALA A 161 -16.26 -21.97 3.14
C ALA A 161 -15.38 -21.12 4.08
N GLU A 162 -14.17 -21.56 4.44
CA GLU A 162 -13.27 -20.82 5.35
C GLU A 162 -12.01 -20.26 4.66
N ALA A 163 -11.72 -20.65 3.42
CA ALA A 163 -10.43 -20.36 2.77
C ALA A 163 -10.39 -19.05 1.96
N ASP A 164 -11.54 -18.44 1.61
CA ASP A 164 -11.57 -17.46 0.52
C ASP A 164 -11.13 -16.05 0.94
N THR A 165 -11.47 -15.59 2.15
CA THR A 165 -10.94 -14.33 2.72
C THR A 165 -9.50 -14.46 3.22
N ASP A 166 -9.01 -15.69 3.36
CA ASP A 166 -7.77 -15.98 4.08
C ASP A 166 -6.54 -16.06 3.15
N ILE A 167 -6.70 -16.43 1.87
CA ILE A 167 -5.57 -16.52 0.93
C ILE A 167 -5.01 -15.14 0.58
N CYS A 168 -5.87 -14.15 0.32
CA CYS A 168 -5.42 -12.78 0.02
C CYS A 168 -4.66 -12.15 1.20
N ASP A 169 -5.11 -12.41 2.43
CA ASP A 169 -4.44 -11.94 3.63
C ASP A 169 -3.05 -12.58 3.82
N ALA A 170 -2.93 -13.90 3.63
CA ALA A 170 -1.62 -14.57 3.62
C ALA A 170 -0.69 -13.99 2.55
N PHE A 171 -1.21 -13.65 1.37
CA PHE A 171 -0.40 -13.07 0.30
C PHE A 171 0.15 -11.70 0.70
N LEU A 172 -0.70 -10.84 1.28
CA LEU A 172 -0.28 -9.53 1.75
C LEU A 172 0.75 -9.65 2.88
N ARG A 173 0.57 -10.57 3.83
CA ARG A 173 1.55 -10.84 4.90
C ARG A 173 2.91 -11.28 4.38
N ILE A 174 2.95 -12.12 3.34
CA ILE A 174 4.21 -12.51 2.68
C ILE A 174 4.91 -11.28 2.11
N ASN A 175 4.20 -10.42 1.35
CA ASN A 175 4.80 -9.23 0.74
C ASN A 175 5.39 -8.30 1.80
N THR A 176 4.62 -7.98 2.84
CA THR A 176 5.11 -7.14 3.95
C THR A 176 6.31 -7.77 4.66
N SER A 177 6.32 -9.09 4.86
CA SER A 177 7.46 -9.78 5.50
C SER A 177 8.72 -9.76 4.64
N VAL A 178 8.57 -9.87 3.31
CA VAL A 178 9.67 -9.76 2.36
C VAL A 178 10.26 -8.36 2.34
N GLU A 179 9.42 -7.32 2.32
CA GLU A 179 9.87 -5.91 2.39
C GLU A 179 10.68 -5.64 3.66
N ILE A 180 10.19 -6.10 4.82
CA ILE A 180 10.90 -5.97 6.10
C ILE A 180 12.25 -6.70 6.06
N PHE A 181 12.27 -7.92 5.50
CA PHE A 181 13.51 -8.68 5.35
C PHE A 181 14.53 -7.97 4.47
N GLU A 182 14.11 -7.43 3.31
CA GLU A 182 15.00 -6.68 2.40
C GLU A 182 15.58 -5.44 3.07
N GLU A 183 14.77 -4.70 3.83
CA GLU A 183 15.21 -3.51 4.56
C GLU A 183 16.23 -3.86 5.66
N VAL A 184 15.92 -4.88 6.48
CA VAL A 184 16.81 -5.38 7.53
C VAL A 184 18.12 -5.91 6.96
N LEU A 185 18.07 -6.66 5.85
CA LEU A 185 19.24 -7.18 5.18
C LEU A 185 20.12 -6.05 4.64
N LYS A 186 19.53 -5.04 4.02
CA LYS A 186 20.25 -3.86 3.50
C LYS A 186 20.94 -3.08 4.61
N MET A 187 20.26 -2.86 5.74
CA MET A 187 20.85 -2.21 6.91
C MET A 187 22.01 -3.02 7.48
N TYR A 188 21.85 -4.35 7.59
CA TYR A 188 22.89 -5.26 8.06
C TYR A 188 24.14 -5.25 7.15
N GLN A 189 23.96 -5.30 5.83
CA GLN A 189 25.03 -5.26 4.83
C GLN A 189 25.78 -3.92 4.84
N THR A 190 25.05 -2.82 5.04
CA THR A 190 25.66 -1.48 5.08
C THR A 190 26.64 -1.36 6.24
N GLU A 191 26.32 -1.95 7.39
CA GLU A 191 27.16 -1.83 8.59
C GLU A 191 28.29 -2.87 8.65
N ASN A 192 28.04 -4.11 8.21
CA ASN A 192 29.00 -5.21 8.35
C ASN A 192 29.89 -5.42 7.12
N GLY A 193 29.80 -4.52 6.14
CA GLY A 193 30.44 -4.67 4.84
C GLY A 193 29.67 -5.62 3.91
N ASN A 194 29.84 -5.40 2.62
CA ASN A 194 29.15 -6.14 1.57
C ASN A 194 29.78 -7.54 1.42
N ASP A 195 29.45 -8.45 2.34
CA ASP A 195 29.83 -9.86 2.25
C ASP A 195 28.93 -10.53 1.19
N GLU A 196 29.30 -10.31 -0.07
CA GLU A 196 28.58 -10.77 -1.25
C GLU A 196 28.43 -12.30 -1.25
N ASP A 197 29.45 -13.02 -0.79
CA ASP A 197 29.45 -14.47 -0.70
C ASP A 197 28.50 -14.98 0.37
N ARG A 198 28.39 -14.28 1.52
CA ARG A 198 27.35 -14.59 2.52
C ARG A 198 25.95 -14.23 2.07
N SER A 199 25.77 -13.13 1.35
CA SER A 199 24.47 -12.75 0.79
C SER A 199 24.01 -13.80 -0.23
N LYS A 200 24.92 -14.29 -1.06
CA LYS A 200 24.70 -15.44 -1.94
C LYS A 200 24.45 -16.73 -1.16
N ALA A 201 25.15 -16.97 -0.04
CA ALA A 201 24.94 -18.14 0.80
C ALA A 201 23.53 -18.15 1.43
N TRP A 202 23.03 -17.00 1.87
CA TRP A 202 21.66 -16.86 2.39
C TRP A 202 20.60 -17.04 1.30
N LEU A 203 20.81 -16.44 0.13
CA LEU A 203 19.93 -16.64 -1.04
C LEU A 203 19.96 -18.07 -1.56
N THR A 204 21.04 -18.82 -1.32
CA THR A 204 21.16 -20.23 -1.70
C THR A 204 20.69 -21.20 -0.61
N GLN A 205 20.68 -20.81 0.67
CA GLN A 205 20.11 -21.57 1.79
C GLN A 205 18.57 -21.50 1.86
N PHE A 206 17.96 -20.47 1.27
CA PHE A 206 16.50 -20.42 1.09
C PHE A 206 16.03 -21.74 0.42
N PRO A 207 15.05 -22.46 1.01
CA PRO A 207 14.70 -23.80 0.56
C PRO A 207 14.38 -23.83 -0.93
N ARG A 208 15.23 -24.54 -1.68
CA ARG A 208 15.09 -24.79 -3.12
C ARG A 208 13.99 -25.80 -3.45
N ASP A 209 13.02 -26.03 -2.56
CA ASP A 209 11.86 -26.83 -2.89
C ASP A 209 10.88 -25.99 -3.75
N ARG A 210 11.36 -25.67 -4.95
CA ARG A 210 10.62 -24.98 -6.01
C ARG A 210 9.48 -25.84 -6.58
N SER A 211 9.22 -27.03 -6.04
CA SER A 211 8.10 -27.86 -6.51
C SER A 211 6.75 -27.32 -6.03
N LEU A 212 6.67 -26.66 -4.87
CA LEU A 212 5.41 -26.25 -4.24
C LEU A 212 4.95 -24.81 -4.55
N ALA A 213 5.89 -23.89 -4.79
CA ALA A 213 5.58 -22.49 -5.08
C ALA A 213 4.92 -22.22 -6.45
N PRO A 214 5.31 -22.91 -7.55
CA PRO A 214 4.65 -22.78 -8.85
C PRO A 214 3.20 -23.24 -8.79
N ASP A 215 2.88 -24.26 -8.00
CA ASP A 215 1.53 -24.82 -7.91
C ASP A 215 0.58 -23.88 -7.18
N CYS A 216 1.02 -23.27 -6.08
CA CYS A 216 0.20 -22.30 -5.33
C CYS A 216 -0.03 -21.01 -6.12
N ILE A 217 1.02 -20.48 -6.76
CA ILE A 217 0.93 -19.28 -7.60
C ILE A 217 0.11 -19.60 -8.86
N GLY A 218 0.31 -20.77 -9.46
CA GLY A 218 -0.44 -21.25 -10.61
C GLY A 218 -1.93 -21.36 -10.33
N MET A 219 -2.32 -22.01 -9.22
CA MET A 219 -3.73 -22.12 -8.80
C MET A 219 -4.38 -20.75 -8.57
N TYR A 220 -3.68 -19.81 -7.93
CA TYR A 220 -4.17 -18.44 -7.73
C TYR A 220 -4.33 -17.68 -9.06
N LEU A 221 -3.38 -17.86 -10.00
CA LEU A 221 -3.42 -17.23 -11.32
C LEU A 221 -4.54 -17.79 -12.21
N THR A 222 -4.77 -19.10 -12.22
CA THR A 222 -5.89 -19.73 -12.96
C THR A 222 -7.24 -19.18 -12.51
N TRP A 223 -7.42 -18.94 -11.21
CA TRP A 223 -8.65 -18.38 -10.67
C TRP A 223 -8.85 -16.90 -11.04
N MET A 224 -7.78 -16.09 -11.05
CA MET A 224 -7.83 -14.69 -11.49
C MET A 224 -8.17 -14.55 -12.99
N VAL A 225 -7.67 -15.45 -13.84
CA VAL A 225 -7.99 -15.46 -15.29
C VAL A 225 -9.47 -15.71 -15.53
N TYR A 226 -10.09 -16.60 -14.74
CA TYR A 226 -11.53 -16.87 -14.81
C TYR A 226 -12.38 -15.63 -14.52
N ILE A 227 -12.00 -14.81 -13.53
CA ILE A 227 -12.70 -13.55 -13.19
C ILE A 227 -12.52 -12.49 -14.29
N VAL A 228 -11.35 -12.43 -14.92
CA VAL A 228 -11.05 -11.45 -15.99
C VAL A 228 -11.84 -11.76 -17.27
N HIS A 229 -12.09 -13.02 -17.59
CA HIS A 229 -12.90 -13.42 -18.76
C HIS A 229 -14.35 -12.92 -18.66
N GLU A 230 -14.99 -13.08 -17.50
CA GLU A 230 -16.34 -12.56 -17.23
C GLU A 230 -16.43 -11.03 -17.43
N ILE A 231 -15.40 -10.30 -17.01
CA ILE A 231 -15.34 -8.83 -17.17
C ILE A 231 -15.09 -8.43 -18.63
N ALA A 232 -14.29 -9.19 -19.38
CA ALA A 232 -13.96 -8.91 -20.78
C ALA A 232 -15.18 -8.99 -21.72
N ASP A 233 -16.14 -9.87 -21.41
CA ASP A 233 -17.38 -10.02 -22.19
C ASP A 233 -18.32 -8.83 -21.98
N VAL A 234 -18.36 -8.28 -20.78
CA VAL A 234 -19.08 -7.02 -20.48
C VAL A 234 -18.45 -5.84 -21.23
N VAL A 235 -17.12 -5.75 -21.30
CA VAL A 235 -16.42 -4.66 -21.99
C VAL A 235 -16.61 -4.73 -23.52
N ARG A 236 -16.59 -5.92 -24.12
CA ARG A 236 -16.82 -6.11 -25.57
C ARG A 236 -18.23 -5.67 -25.99
N TYR A 237 -19.22 -5.88 -25.14
CA TYR A 237 -20.60 -5.41 -25.36
C TYR A 237 -20.69 -3.88 -25.45
N PHE A 238 -19.95 -3.15 -24.60
CA PHE A 238 -19.96 -1.67 -24.61
C PHE A 238 -19.16 -1.03 -25.75
N ALA A 239 -18.10 -1.69 -26.26
CA ALA A 239 -17.23 -1.13 -27.31
C ALA A 239 -17.90 -1.02 -28.70
N HIS A 240 -18.95 -1.80 -28.96
CA HIS A 240 -19.60 -1.84 -30.27
C HIS A 240 -20.60 -0.68 -30.52
N GLN A 241 -20.99 0.07 -29.48
CA GLN A 241 -22.16 0.97 -29.57
C GLN A 241 -21.86 2.49 -29.60
N SER A 242 -20.61 2.94 -29.45
CA SER A 242 -20.31 4.36 -29.12
C SER A 242 -19.31 5.11 -30.01
N ARG A 243 -18.80 4.50 -31.09
CA ARG A 243 -17.58 4.98 -31.77
C ARG A 243 -17.68 6.36 -32.46
N SER A 244 -18.84 6.77 -32.98
CA SER A 244 -19.00 8.04 -33.71
C SER A 244 -19.43 9.22 -32.82
N ALA A 245 -20.24 8.98 -31.78
CA ALA A 245 -20.62 10.00 -30.82
C ALA A 245 -19.43 10.44 -29.94
N TRP A 246 -18.52 9.50 -29.65
CA TRP A 246 -17.32 9.72 -28.84
C TRP A 246 -16.33 10.71 -29.47
N GLN A 247 -16.10 10.64 -30.78
CA GLN A 247 -15.13 11.53 -31.45
C GLN A 247 -15.62 12.99 -31.49
N GLN A 248 -16.93 13.20 -31.60
CA GLN A 248 -17.52 14.52 -31.70
C GLN A 248 -17.48 15.27 -30.35
N ASP A 249 -17.73 14.57 -29.24
CA ASP A 249 -17.72 15.17 -27.91
C ASP A 249 -16.31 15.53 -27.42
N GLU A 250 -15.30 14.70 -27.71
CA GLU A 250 -13.89 15.00 -27.44
C GLU A 250 -13.41 16.23 -28.22
N TRP A 251 -13.80 16.36 -29.49
CA TRP A 251 -13.48 17.53 -30.30
C TRP A 251 -14.10 18.81 -29.73
N ASN A 252 -15.36 18.73 -29.27
CA ASN A 252 -16.09 19.87 -28.71
C ASN A 252 -15.52 20.30 -27.34
N LEU A 253 -15.19 19.35 -26.47
CA LEU A 253 -14.57 19.61 -25.16
C LEU A 253 -13.15 20.17 -25.30
N THR A 254 -12.36 19.63 -26.21
CA THR A 254 -11.00 20.12 -26.50
C THR A 254 -11.04 21.54 -27.07
N GLN A 255 -11.94 21.81 -28.02
CA GLN A 255 -12.14 23.18 -28.52
C GLN A 255 -12.57 24.14 -27.43
N HIS A 256 -13.49 23.73 -26.56
CA HIS A 256 -13.98 24.57 -25.47
C HIS A 256 -12.86 24.90 -24.46
N SER A 257 -12.06 23.91 -24.08
CA SER A 257 -10.95 24.08 -23.14
C SER A 257 -9.84 24.96 -23.73
N ILE A 258 -9.46 24.74 -24.99
CA ILE A 258 -8.48 25.58 -25.70
C ILE A 258 -8.98 27.02 -25.84
N ARG A 259 -10.26 27.23 -26.16
CA ARG A 259 -10.86 28.58 -26.25
C ARG A 259 -10.86 29.30 -24.91
N LYS A 260 -11.09 28.57 -23.81
CA LYS A 260 -11.27 29.15 -22.47
C LYS A 260 -9.95 29.39 -21.74
N HIS A 261 -8.98 28.49 -21.89
CA HIS A 261 -7.74 28.50 -21.10
C HIS A 261 -6.47 28.71 -21.94
N GLY A 262 -6.59 28.75 -23.27
CA GLY A 262 -5.45 28.67 -24.18
C GLY A 262 -4.82 27.28 -24.15
N LEU A 263 -4.02 26.96 -25.17
CA LEU A 263 -3.37 25.65 -25.29
C LEU A 263 -2.47 25.34 -24.08
N LEU A 264 -1.67 26.32 -23.66
CA LEU A 264 -0.75 26.17 -22.52
C LEU A 264 -1.48 26.08 -21.17
N GLY A 265 -2.59 26.81 -20.98
CA GLY A 265 -3.36 26.78 -19.74
C GLY A 265 -4.15 25.48 -19.58
N THR A 266 -4.60 24.90 -20.71
CA THR A 266 -5.24 23.57 -20.73
C THR A 266 -4.26 22.49 -20.28
N LEU A 267 -3.04 22.48 -20.85
CA LEU A 267 -1.98 21.53 -20.47
C LEU A 267 -1.52 21.69 -19.02
N LYS A 268 -1.47 22.92 -18.49
CA LYS A 268 -1.05 23.19 -17.11
C LYS A 268 -2.08 22.74 -16.08
N ASN A 269 -3.37 22.90 -16.35
CA ASN A 269 -4.43 22.46 -15.45
C ASN A 269 -4.56 20.93 -15.39
N GLU A 270 -4.26 20.23 -16.50
CA GLU A 270 -4.27 18.77 -16.53
C GLU A 270 -3.08 18.12 -15.80
N ALA A 271 -1.95 18.84 -15.67
CA ALA A 271 -0.75 18.33 -15.01
C ALA A 271 -0.82 18.35 -13.47
N PHE A 272 -1.70 19.14 -12.85
CA PHE A 272 -1.67 19.42 -11.41
C PHE A 272 -2.76 18.76 -10.55
N GLU A 273 -3.87 18.25 -11.12
CA GLU A 273 -5.00 17.70 -10.34
C GLU A 273 -5.06 16.16 -10.22
N ALA A 274 -4.11 15.41 -10.79
CA ALA A 274 -4.24 13.95 -10.93
C ALA A 274 -3.48 13.02 -9.94
N PRO A 275 -2.81 13.44 -8.84
CA PRO A 275 -1.83 12.56 -8.19
C PRO A 275 -2.44 11.33 -7.49
N THR A 276 -3.60 11.44 -6.84
CA THR A 276 -4.15 10.34 -6.02
C THR A 276 -4.85 9.26 -6.85
N VAL A 277 -5.57 9.64 -7.90
CA VAL A 277 -6.24 8.68 -8.79
C VAL A 277 -5.25 8.06 -9.78
N ALA A 278 -4.26 8.82 -10.25
CA ALA A 278 -3.18 8.28 -11.05
C ALA A 278 -2.34 7.25 -10.27
N LEU A 279 -2.18 7.41 -8.95
CA LEU A 279 -1.50 6.42 -8.11
C LEU A 279 -2.28 5.10 -8.03
N ILE A 280 -3.60 5.14 -7.83
CA ILE A 280 -4.44 3.94 -7.77
C ILE A 280 -4.49 3.24 -9.14
N ALA A 281 -4.62 4.01 -10.22
CA ALA A 281 -4.56 3.48 -11.58
C ALA A 281 -3.17 2.89 -11.91
N ALA A 282 -2.08 3.52 -11.47
CA ALA A 282 -0.72 3.01 -11.65
C ALA A 282 -0.48 1.71 -10.88
N VAL A 283 -0.99 1.58 -9.66
CA VAL A 283 -0.95 0.33 -8.87
C VAL A 283 -1.76 -0.76 -9.56
N ALA A 284 -2.97 -0.46 -10.04
CA ALA A 284 -3.79 -1.42 -10.78
C ALA A 284 -3.11 -1.87 -12.09
N SER A 285 -2.54 -0.94 -12.86
CA SER A 285 -1.77 -1.24 -14.07
C SER A 285 -0.48 -2.03 -13.78
N PHE A 286 0.19 -1.78 -12.67
CA PHE A 286 1.37 -2.55 -12.23
C PHE A 286 0.99 -3.99 -11.87
N VAL A 287 -0.12 -4.17 -11.15
CA VAL A 287 -0.66 -5.49 -10.80
C VAL A 287 -1.09 -6.27 -12.05
N ILE A 288 -1.65 -5.61 -13.06
CA ILE A 288 -1.99 -6.22 -14.36
C ILE A 288 -0.72 -6.55 -15.15
N ALA A 289 0.28 -5.66 -15.17
CA ALA A 289 1.55 -5.86 -15.86
C ALA A 289 2.39 -7.01 -15.26
N ALA A 290 2.31 -7.22 -13.95
CA ALA A 290 2.99 -8.31 -13.25
C ALA A 290 2.38 -9.71 -13.51
N ARG A 291 1.23 -9.79 -14.20
CA ARG A 291 0.43 -11.01 -14.38
C ARG A 291 0.56 -11.69 -15.76
N VAL A 292 1.32 -11.14 -16.70
CA VAL A 292 1.55 -11.82 -17.99
C VAL A 292 2.84 -12.66 -17.91
N PRO A 293 2.78 -14.00 -18.07
CA PRO A 293 3.93 -14.90 -17.97
C PRO A 293 5.09 -14.48 -18.89
N ASP A 294 4.77 -14.01 -20.09
CA ASP A 294 5.74 -13.54 -21.09
C ASP A 294 6.36 -12.18 -20.77
N CYS A 295 5.66 -11.30 -20.03
CA CYS A 295 6.27 -10.08 -19.49
C CYS A 295 7.37 -10.42 -18.48
N LYS A 296 7.16 -11.46 -17.65
CA LYS A 296 8.17 -11.95 -16.71
C LYS A 296 9.33 -12.62 -17.46
N LEU A 297 9.06 -13.38 -18.54
CA LEU A 297 10.11 -13.99 -19.36
C LEU A 297 10.97 -12.94 -20.10
N GLN A 298 10.37 -11.86 -20.61
CA GLN A 298 11.12 -10.76 -21.23
C GLN A 298 11.86 -9.88 -20.22
N GLN A 299 11.26 -9.60 -19.05
CA GLN A 299 11.98 -8.94 -17.96
C GLN A 299 13.14 -9.82 -17.47
N LEU A 300 12.93 -11.13 -17.28
CA LEU A 300 13.97 -12.08 -16.89
C LEU A 300 15.06 -12.23 -17.96
N ALA A 301 14.73 -12.19 -19.25
CA ALA A 301 15.71 -12.19 -20.34
C ALA A 301 16.55 -10.89 -20.35
N LYS A 302 15.94 -9.75 -20.02
CA LYS A 302 16.64 -8.47 -19.84
C LYS A 302 17.50 -8.45 -18.57
N THR A 303 16.98 -8.96 -17.46
CA THR A 303 17.73 -9.19 -16.21
C THR A 303 18.89 -10.16 -16.46
N TRP A 304 18.71 -11.16 -17.32
CA TRP A 304 19.75 -12.09 -17.74
C TRP A 304 20.81 -11.43 -18.63
N LEU A 305 20.42 -10.58 -19.58
CA LEU A 305 21.38 -9.78 -20.37
C LEU A 305 22.22 -8.85 -19.49
N ILE A 306 21.59 -8.24 -18.48
CA ILE A 306 22.27 -7.44 -17.44
C ILE A 306 23.23 -8.33 -16.61
N LEU A 307 22.79 -9.53 -16.21
CA LEU A 307 23.61 -10.50 -15.47
C LEU A 307 24.80 -11.04 -16.29
N VAL A 308 24.68 -11.11 -17.62
CA VAL A 308 25.75 -11.55 -18.53
C VAL A 308 26.66 -10.36 -18.94
N GLY A 309 26.46 -9.17 -18.36
CA GLY A 309 27.30 -8.00 -18.59
C GLY A 309 27.15 -7.38 -19.97
N LYS A 310 26.09 -7.71 -20.72
CA LYS A 310 25.79 -7.07 -22.00
C LYS A 310 25.05 -5.76 -21.73
N PRO A 311 25.57 -4.60 -22.17
CA PRO A 311 24.88 -3.33 -21.97
C PRO A 311 23.57 -3.36 -22.74
N VAL A 312 22.45 -3.22 -22.04
CA VAL A 312 21.16 -2.96 -22.66
C VAL A 312 21.17 -1.48 -23.05
N PRO A 313 21.00 -1.13 -24.34
CA PRO A 313 20.93 0.26 -24.76
C PRO A 313 19.61 0.85 -24.24
N LEU A 314 19.65 1.38 -23.02
CA LEU A 314 18.53 2.12 -22.45
C LEU A 314 18.51 3.51 -23.06
N TRP A 315 17.31 3.92 -23.48
CA TRP A 315 17.10 5.29 -23.93
C TRP A 315 17.45 6.27 -22.80
N ASN A 316 18.14 7.37 -23.12
CA ASN A 316 18.51 8.37 -22.14
C ASN A 316 17.24 9.03 -21.56
N PRO A 317 16.95 8.88 -20.25
CA PRO A 317 15.73 9.43 -19.65
C PRO A 317 15.66 10.96 -19.70
N PHE A 318 16.78 11.65 -19.93
CA PHE A 318 16.85 13.10 -20.06
C PHE A 318 16.58 13.61 -21.49
N ASN A 319 16.46 12.73 -22.48
CA ASN A 319 16.04 13.12 -23.82
C ASN A 319 14.54 12.83 -24.01
N PRO A 320 13.65 13.85 -23.94
CA PRO A 320 12.22 13.64 -24.05
C PRO A 320 11.77 13.22 -25.46
N PHE A 321 12.64 13.40 -26.47
CA PHE A 321 12.33 13.08 -27.86
C PHE A 321 13.02 11.77 -28.27
N GLY A 322 12.37 10.65 -27.94
CA GLY A 322 12.83 9.30 -28.26
C GLY A 322 11.74 8.40 -28.82
N PRO A 323 12.09 7.18 -29.28
CA PRO A 323 11.08 6.20 -29.66
C PRO A 323 10.24 5.87 -28.44
N GLY A 324 8.93 5.90 -28.61
CA GLY A 324 7.98 5.68 -27.52
C GLY A 324 7.40 6.98 -26.95
N ILE A 325 7.90 8.18 -27.28
CA ILE A 325 7.27 9.43 -26.83
C ILE A 325 5.80 9.54 -27.27
N SER A 326 5.51 9.12 -28.50
CA SER A 326 4.14 9.06 -29.01
C SER A 326 3.27 8.09 -28.21
N VAL A 327 3.79 6.89 -27.92
CA VAL A 327 3.10 5.88 -27.11
C VAL A 327 2.88 6.36 -25.67
N HIS A 328 3.86 7.07 -25.10
CA HIS A 328 3.78 7.66 -23.78
C HIS A 328 2.71 8.76 -23.69
N ILE A 329 2.69 9.66 -24.68
CA ILE A 329 1.66 10.70 -24.78
C ILE A 329 0.29 10.06 -24.91
N VAL A 330 0.12 9.09 -25.82
CA VAL A 330 -1.15 8.38 -26.01
C VAL A 330 -1.58 7.65 -24.73
N ARG A 331 -0.64 6.98 -24.03
CA ARG A 331 -0.90 6.34 -22.72
C ARG A 331 -1.41 7.35 -21.70
N ASN A 332 -0.74 8.49 -21.55
CA ASN A 332 -1.13 9.51 -20.57
C ASN A 332 -2.46 10.17 -20.93
N VAL A 333 -2.68 10.44 -22.22
CA VAL A 333 -3.98 10.92 -22.72
C VAL A 333 -5.06 9.91 -22.34
N VAL A 334 -4.91 8.63 -22.66
CA VAL A 334 -5.92 7.59 -22.31
C VAL A 334 -6.12 7.46 -20.80
N ALA A 335 -5.05 7.54 -20.01
CA ALA A 335 -5.15 7.44 -18.56
C ALA A 335 -5.86 8.66 -17.92
N ILE A 336 -5.56 9.87 -18.40
CA ILE A 336 -6.11 11.12 -17.86
C ILE A 336 -7.51 11.40 -18.40
N SER A 337 -7.72 11.22 -19.72
CA SER A 337 -9.00 11.43 -20.38
C SER A 337 -9.99 10.32 -20.03
N GLY A 338 -9.52 9.09 -19.81
CA GLY A 338 -10.35 7.94 -19.50
C GLY A 338 -11.29 8.18 -18.32
N LEU A 339 -10.85 8.89 -17.29
CA LEU A 339 -11.73 9.18 -16.15
C LEU A 339 -12.87 10.14 -16.54
N ARG A 340 -12.59 11.19 -17.33
CA ARG A 340 -13.62 12.14 -17.78
C ARG A 340 -14.56 11.52 -18.83
N ILE A 341 -14.00 10.72 -19.74
CA ILE A 341 -14.73 10.06 -20.83
C ILE A 341 -15.62 8.94 -20.30
N PHE A 342 -15.09 8.08 -19.41
CA PHE A 342 -15.81 6.89 -18.95
C PHE A 342 -16.69 7.15 -17.72
N SER A 343 -16.42 8.20 -16.93
CA SER A 343 -17.19 8.51 -15.72
C SER A 343 -18.68 8.65 -16.00
N ALA A 344 -19.08 9.52 -16.91
CA ALA A 344 -20.50 9.76 -17.19
C ALA A 344 -21.24 8.50 -17.73
N PRO A 345 -20.71 7.77 -18.74
CA PRO A 345 -21.29 6.51 -19.18
C PRO A 345 -21.37 5.45 -18.07
N CYS A 346 -20.33 5.31 -17.24
CA CYS A 346 -20.33 4.37 -16.12
C CYS A 346 -21.37 4.75 -15.05
N GLN A 347 -21.52 6.04 -14.74
CA GLN A 347 -22.54 6.51 -13.81
C GLN A 347 -23.96 6.28 -14.34
N VAL A 348 -24.22 6.54 -15.63
CA VAL A 348 -25.51 6.28 -16.26
C VAL A 348 -25.82 4.79 -16.31
N GLY A 349 -24.83 3.98 -16.69
CA GLY A 349 -24.93 2.52 -16.69
C GLY A 349 -25.24 1.97 -15.30
N LEU A 350 -24.53 2.45 -14.28
CA LEU A 350 -24.74 2.07 -12.89
C LEU A 350 -26.14 2.45 -12.38
N ALA A 351 -26.63 3.64 -12.72
CA ALA A 351 -28.01 4.04 -12.39
C ALA A 351 -29.05 3.12 -13.04
N ARG A 352 -28.88 2.79 -14.32
CA ARG A 352 -29.78 1.87 -15.04
C ARG A 352 -29.76 0.47 -14.42
N PHE A 353 -28.57 -0.02 -14.08
CA PHE A 353 -28.40 -1.32 -13.43
C PHE A 353 -29.07 -1.34 -12.04
N ALA A 354 -28.84 -0.32 -11.22
CA ALA A 354 -29.48 -0.22 -9.92
C ALA A 354 -31.01 -0.13 -10.01
N ALA A 355 -31.52 0.65 -10.98
CA ALA A 355 -32.96 0.74 -11.24
C ALA A 355 -33.57 -0.61 -11.66
N MET A 356 -32.86 -1.40 -12.47
CA MET A 356 -33.27 -2.76 -12.86
C MET A 356 -33.39 -3.70 -11.64
N LEU A 357 -32.55 -3.49 -10.64
CA LEU A 357 -32.58 -4.23 -9.37
C LEU A 357 -33.58 -3.65 -8.35
N GLY A 358 -34.34 -2.60 -8.70
CA GLY A 358 -35.24 -1.91 -7.76
C GLY A 358 -34.51 -1.10 -6.68
N LEU A 359 -33.21 -0.88 -6.84
CA LEU A 359 -32.37 -0.13 -5.90
C LEU A 359 -32.30 1.34 -6.31
N ARG A 360 -32.41 2.23 -5.32
CA ARG A 360 -32.15 3.67 -5.49
C ARG A 360 -30.82 4.03 -4.84
N LEU A 361 -29.79 4.19 -5.65
CA LEU A 361 -28.47 4.65 -5.18
C LEU A 361 -28.51 6.16 -4.88
N PRO A 362 -27.98 6.60 -3.72
CA PRO A 362 -27.73 8.02 -3.48
C PRO A 362 -26.79 8.59 -4.56
N GLN A 363 -27.07 9.81 -5.03
CA GLN A 363 -26.34 10.44 -6.14
C GLN A 363 -24.83 10.52 -5.88
N GLY A 364 -24.42 10.81 -4.64
CA GLY A 364 -23.00 10.83 -4.26
C GLY A 364 -22.32 9.46 -4.40
N LEU A 365 -23.01 8.39 -4.01
CA LEU A 365 -22.50 7.02 -4.12
C LEU A 365 -22.46 6.55 -5.58
N GLN A 366 -23.50 6.85 -6.36
CA GLN A 366 -23.52 6.56 -7.80
C GLN A 366 -22.36 7.24 -8.52
N LYS A 367 -22.11 8.53 -8.22
CA LYS A 367 -20.99 9.28 -8.79
C LYS A 367 -19.65 8.62 -8.43
N PHE A 368 -19.43 8.35 -7.15
CA PHE A 368 -18.21 7.73 -6.66
C PHE A 368 -17.94 6.36 -7.32
N VAL A 369 -18.93 5.46 -7.32
CA VAL A 369 -18.77 4.11 -7.90
C VAL A 369 -18.59 4.19 -9.41
N GLY A 370 -19.32 5.09 -10.10
CA GLY A 370 -19.13 5.32 -11.53
C GLY A 370 -17.73 5.84 -11.87
N ASP A 371 -17.20 6.77 -11.09
CA ASP A 371 -15.82 7.30 -11.24
C ASP A 371 -14.78 6.21 -10.98
N PHE A 372 -15.02 5.35 -9.99
CA PHE A 372 -14.16 4.21 -9.69
C PHE A 372 -14.12 3.19 -10.84
N ILE A 373 -15.28 2.79 -11.37
CA ILE A 373 -15.36 1.88 -12.53
C ILE A 373 -14.68 2.51 -13.75
N ALA A 374 -14.89 3.81 -13.99
CA ALA A 374 -14.24 4.55 -15.06
C ALA A 374 -12.71 4.56 -14.91
N SER A 375 -12.20 4.74 -13.69
CA SER A 375 -10.77 4.66 -13.39
C SER A 375 -10.19 3.27 -13.67
N ILE A 376 -10.92 2.21 -13.35
CA ILE A 376 -10.50 0.83 -13.67
C ILE A 376 -10.47 0.64 -15.18
N GLY A 377 -11.50 1.09 -15.89
CA GLY A 377 -11.55 1.05 -17.36
C GLY A 377 -10.36 1.78 -17.99
N ALA A 378 -10.07 3.00 -17.53
CA ALA A 378 -8.93 3.78 -17.99
C ALA A 378 -7.59 3.06 -17.73
N ALA A 379 -7.43 2.44 -16.55
CA ALA A 379 -6.24 1.64 -16.23
C ALA A 379 -6.09 0.43 -17.16
N ILE A 380 -7.17 -0.30 -17.44
CA ILE A 380 -7.20 -1.44 -18.36
C ILE A 380 -6.82 -1.01 -19.78
N PHE A 381 -7.39 0.09 -20.29
CA PHE A 381 -7.07 0.59 -21.62
C PHE A 381 -5.64 1.16 -21.73
N SER A 382 -5.10 1.73 -20.66
CA SER A 382 -3.74 2.26 -20.64
C SER A 382 -2.66 1.18 -20.49
N ALA A 383 -3.00 0.01 -19.94
CA ALA A 383 -2.04 -1.05 -19.66
C ALA A 383 -1.33 -1.58 -20.92
N PRO A 384 -2.01 -1.89 -22.04
CA PRO A 384 -1.35 -2.27 -23.29
C PRO A 384 -0.44 -1.16 -23.83
N LEU A 385 -0.85 0.10 -23.69
CA LEU A 385 -0.04 1.25 -24.11
C LEU A 385 1.23 1.39 -23.26
N ASN A 386 1.15 1.09 -21.97
CA ASN A 386 2.31 1.06 -21.09
C ASN A 386 3.28 -0.07 -21.45
N GLN A 387 2.78 -1.26 -21.79
CA GLN A 387 3.63 -2.36 -22.26
C GLN A 387 4.26 -2.05 -23.62
N LEU A 388 3.50 -1.45 -24.52
CA LEU A 388 4.01 -0.99 -25.81
C LEU A 388 5.10 0.07 -25.64
N TYR A 389 4.91 1.01 -24.71
CA TYR A 389 5.94 1.99 -24.37
C TYR A 389 7.22 1.30 -23.90
N ASN A 390 7.10 0.38 -22.93
CA ASN A 390 8.24 -0.38 -22.41
C ASN A 390 8.97 -1.17 -23.51
N PHE A 391 8.23 -1.79 -24.43
CA PHE A 391 8.81 -2.47 -25.59
C PHE A 391 9.59 -1.51 -26.47
N VAL A 392 8.95 -0.41 -26.91
CA VAL A 392 9.55 0.56 -27.83
C VAL A 392 10.79 1.26 -27.24
N VAL A 393 10.84 1.52 -25.94
CA VAL A 393 12.02 2.16 -25.33
C VAL A 393 13.18 1.20 -25.05
N THR A 394 12.95 -0.11 -25.17
CA THR A 394 13.96 -1.15 -24.83
C THR A 394 14.35 -2.07 -25.99
N SER A 395 13.64 -2.02 -27.11
CA SER A 395 13.95 -2.83 -28.30
C SER A 395 14.88 -2.07 -29.26
N PRO A 396 16.11 -2.56 -29.50
CA PRO A 396 17.03 -1.93 -30.44
C PRO A 396 16.46 -1.79 -31.86
N GLU A 397 15.64 -2.77 -32.26
CA GLU A 397 14.99 -2.84 -33.57
C GLU A 397 13.98 -1.72 -33.78
N THR A 398 13.53 -1.09 -32.69
CA THR A 398 12.61 0.03 -32.75
C THR A 398 13.30 1.38 -32.95
N PHE A 399 14.64 1.48 -32.96
CA PHE A 399 15.32 2.77 -33.16
C PHE A 399 15.44 3.23 -34.63
N SER A 400 15.33 2.33 -35.61
CA SER A 400 15.70 2.66 -37.01
C SER A 400 14.55 3.13 -37.90
N GLU A 401 13.32 2.62 -37.74
CA GLU A 401 12.18 2.98 -38.63
C GLU A 401 10.83 2.97 -37.90
N ALA A 402 10.11 4.09 -37.90
CA ALA A 402 8.82 4.25 -37.21
C ALA A 402 7.73 3.25 -37.66
N GLY A 403 7.73 2.82 -38.92
CA GLY A 403 6.76 1.83 -39.43
C GLY A 403 7.00 0.41 -38.88
N VAL A 404 8.26 0.03 -38.67
CA VAL A 404 8.64 -1.27 -38.11
C VAL A 404 8.26 -1.35 -36.63
N GLN A 405 8.33 -0.21 -35.90
CA GLN A 405 7.96 -0.12 -34.49
C GLN A 405 6.52 -0.54 -34.21
N LEU A 406 5.57 -0.05 -35.02
CA LEU A 406 4.15 -0.32 -34.78
C LEU A 406 3.82 -1.78 -35.05
N LYS A 407 4.33 -2.36 -36.14
CA LYS A 407 4.09 -3.77 -36.47
C LYS A 407 4.69 -4.70 -35.42
N ALA A 408 5.95 -4.47 -35.03
CA ALA A 408 6.60 -5.24 -33.98
C ALA A 408 5.88 -5.10 -32.63
N GLY A 409 5.46 -3.89 -32.28
CA GLY A 409 4.69 -3.59 -31.08
C GLY A 409 3.31 -4.26 -31.05
N VAL A 410 2.60 -4.28 -32.18
CA VAL A 410 1.31 -4.98 -32.31
C VAL A 410 1.49 -6.49 -32.19
N CYS A 411 2.52 -7.06 -32.82
CA CYS A 411 2.85 -8.48 -32.65
C CYS A 411 3.20 -8.81 -31.19
N TYR A 412 3.96 -7.93 -30.52
CA TYR A 412 4.31 -8.06 -29.11
C TYR A 412 3.08 -8.04 -28.20
N LEU A 413 2.19 -7.06 -28.36
CA LEU A 413 0.92 -7.01 -27.62
C LEU A 413 0.03 -8.20 -27.95
N GLY A 414 0.04 -8.65 -29.22
CA GLY A 414 -0.61 -9.87 -29.68
C GLY A 414 -0.19 -11.09 -28.87
N GLY A 415 1.12 -11.29 -28.70
CA GLY A 415 1.66 -12.38 -27.89
C GLY A 415 1.32 -12.26 -26.40
N ILE A 416 1.29 -11.05 -25.85
CA ILE A 416 1.01 -10.82 -24.42
C ILE A 416 -0.46 -11.00 -24.06
N TYR A 417 -1.36 -10.45 -24.87
CA TYR A 417 -2.78 -10.35 -24.51
C TYR A 417 -3.67 -11.35 -25.24
N PHE A 418 -3.19 -11.98 -26.31
CA PHE A 418 -3.95 -12.90 -27.15
C PHE A 418 -3.20 -14.22 -27.38
N THR A 419 -2.32 -14.61 -26.45
CA THR A 419 -1.69 -15.92 -26.47
C THR A 419 -2.77 -16.98 -26.32
N ARG A 420 -3.00 -17.74 -27.40
CA ARG A 420 -3.86 -18.92 -27.31
C ARG A 420 -3.17 -19.95 -26.44
N SER A 421 -3.92 -20.48 -25.49
CA SER A 421 -3.54 -21.70 -24.78
C SER A 421 -3.36 -22.85 -25.77
N LEU A 422 -2.56 -23.86 -25.40
CA LEU A 422 -2.23 -25.02 -26.24
C LEU A 422 -3.46 -25.83 -26.70
N ASP A 423 -4.57 -25.70 -25.98
CA ASP A 423 -5.88 -26.26 -26.30
C ASP A 423 -6.70 -25.42 -27.30
N GLY A 424 -6.16 -24.29 -27.76
CA GLY A 424 -6.80 -23.39 -28.72
C GLY A 424 -7.77 -22.39 -28.10
N ALA A 425 -7.92 -22.35 -26.78
CA ALA A 425 -8.66 -21.30 -26.09
C ALA A 425 -7.89 -19.96 -26.17
N ILE A 426 -8.60 -18.87 -26.49
CA ILE A 426 -8.06 -17.50 -26.46
C ILE A 426 -8.16 -16.97 -25.04
#